data_AF-A0A6P0LDI2-F1
#
_entry.id   AF-A0A6P0LDI2-F1
#
_cell.length_a   1.000
_cell.length_b   1.000
_cell.length_c   1.000
_cell.angle_alpha   90.00
_cell.angle_beta   90.00
_cell.angle_gamma   90.00
#
_symmetry.space_group_name_H-M   'P 1'
#
loop_
_entity.id
_entity.type
_entity.pdbx_description
1 polymer ?
#
loop_
_entity_poly.entity_id
_entity_poly.type
_entity_poly.pdbx_seq_one_letter_code
_entity_poly.pdbx_strand_id
1 'polypeptide(L)'
;MTITARNIGPFTFLINDETSIANPFFLLSLIDPCGLNTKFLVIQPQGCQNSWELTITGVAHPYEDFLSGDIFWNIPGTWRGTVYYQDSDTNLDPSNATMVRQVLFQIVE
;
A
#
# COMPACT_ATOMS: atom_id res chain seq x y z
N MET A 1 2.94 -7.15 -14.63
CA MET A 1 3.37 -6.60 -13.33
C MET A 1 3.21 -7.69 -12.30
N THR A 2 4.34 -8.14 -11.74
CA THR A 2 4.39 -9.14 -10.69
C THR A 2 4.89 -8.43 -9.44
N ILE A 3 4.05 -8.36 -8.40
CA ILE A 3 4.40 -7.76 -7.11
C ILE A 3 4.51 -8.85 -6.07
N THR A 4 5.66 -8.95 -5.42
CA THR A 4 5.86 -9.78 -4.23
C THR A 4 5.58 -8.98 -2.96
N ALA A 5 4.81 -9.56 -2.04
CA ALA A 5 4.55 -9.00 -0.72
C ALA A 5 5.33 -9.78 0.33
N ARG A 6 6.08 -9.08 1.19
CA ARG A 6 6.83 -9.65 2.31
C ARG A 6 6.47 -8.93 3.60
N ASN A 7 6.04 -9.69 4.60
CA ASN A 7 5.71 -9.15 5.92
C ASN A 7 6.88 -9.39 6.89
N ILE A 8 7.33 -8.34 7.57
CA ILE A 8 8.37 -8.41 8.61
C ILE A 8 7.90 -7.59 9.82
N GLY A 9 7.37 -8.28 10.84
CA GLY A 9 6.76 -7.59 11.98
C GLY A 9 5.58 -6.71 11.55
N PRO A 10 5.52 -5.42 11.92
CA PRO A 10 4.47 -4.50 11.49
C PRO A 10 4.67 -3.95 10.08
N PHE A 11 5.77 -4.28 9.40
CA PHE A 11 6.09 -3.78 8.09
C PHE A 11 5.60 -4.74 7.00
N THR A 12 4.95 -4.18 5.99
CA THR A 12 4.64 -4.88 4.74
C THR A 12 5.41 -4.24 3.60
N PHE A 13 6.24 -5.04 2.94
CA PHE A 13 7.04 -4.63 1.79
C PHE A 13 6.39 -5.14 0.51
N LEU A 14 6.10 -4.25 -0.43
CA LEU A 14 5.75 -4.63 -1.79
C LEU A 14 6.95 -4.38 -2.70
N ILE A 15 7.38 -5.43 -3.39
CA ILE A 15 8.57 -5.43 -4.23
C ILE A 15 8.13 -5.69 -5.66
N ASN A 16 8.64 -4.88 -6.59
CA ASN A 16 8.42 -5.09 -8.01
C ASN A 16 9.43 -6.08 -8.58
N ASP A 17 8.93 -7.20 -9.09
CA ASP A 17 9.76 -8.22 -9.72
C ASP A 17 9.97 -7.94 -11.23
N GLU A 18 9.31 -6.91 -11.79
CA GLU A 18 9.37 -6.56 -13.21
C GLU A 18 10.06 -5.21 -13.47
N THR A 19 11.17 -5.24 -14.21
CA THR A 19 12.03 -4.08 -14.47
C THR A 19 11.54 -3.13 -15.57
N SER A 20 10.30 -3.27 -16.04
CA SER A 20 9.80 -2.52 -17.21
C SER A 20 8.91 -1.32 -16.88
N ILE A 21 8.60 -1.07 -15.60
CA ILE A 21 7.59 -0.09 -15.20
C ILE A 21 8.25 1.10 -14.52
N ALA A 22 8.43 2.15 -15.31
CA ALA A 22 8.94 3.44 -14.86
C ALA A 22 7.88 4.22 -14.07
N ASN A 23 8.11 4.43 -12.77
CA ASN A 23 7.34 5.31 -11.90
C ASN A 23 5.82 4.99 -11.81
N PRO A 24 5.44 3.77 -11.38
CA PRO A 24 4.03 3.44 -11.23
C PRO A 24 3.39 4.17 -10.03
N PHE A 25 2.10 4.45 -10.11
CA PHE A 25 1.31 4.85 -8.95
C PHE A 25 0.45 3.65 -8.51
N PHE A 26 0.31 3.47 -7.20
CA PHE A 26 -0.53 2.41 -6.64
C PHE A 26 -1.67 3.01 -5.84
N LEU A 27 -2.88 2.48 -6.02
CA LEU A 27 -3.99 2.72 -5.12
C LEU A 27 -4.06 1.54 -4.16
N LEU A 28 -4.03 1.81 -2.86
CA LEU A 28 -4.24 0.82 -1.83
C LEU A 28 -5.63 1.01 -1.22
N SER A 29 -6.46 -0.02 -1.31
CA SER A 29 -7.71 -0.12 -0.57
C SER A 29 -7.50 -0.98 0.67
N LEU A 30 -7.88 -0.46 1.83
CA LEU A 30 -7.67 -1.08 3.13
C LEU A 30 -8.99 -1.22 3.85
N ILE A 31 -9.33 -2.43 4.26
CA ILE A 31 -10.51 -2.73 5.07
C ILE A 31 -10.04 -3.02 6.50
N ASP A 32 -10.67 -2.35 7.46
CA ASP A 32 -10.37 -2.53 8.88
C ASP A 32 -10.65 -3.97 9.36
N PRO A 33 -10.12 -4.40 10.53
CA PRO A 33 -10.27 -5.77 11.00
C PRO A 33 -11.73 -6.13 11.28
N CYS A 34 -12.55 -5.12 11.57
CA CYS A 34 -13.98 -5.26 11.81
C CYS A 34 -14.80 -5.38 10.51
N GLY A 35 -14.21 -5.05 9.35
CA GLY A 35 -14.90 -5.03 8.06
C GLY A 35 -15.86 -3.84 7.89
N LEU A 36 -15.74 -2.80 8.71
CA LEU A 36 -16.70 -1.70 8.79
C LEU A 36 -16.26 -0.45 8.03
N ASN A 37 -14.95 -0.22 7.94
CA ASN A 37 -14.41 0.97 7.30
C ASN A 37 -13.42 0.58 6.20
N THR A 38 -13.52 1.28 5.06
CA THR A 38 -12.54 1.20 3.98
C THR A 38 -11.79 2.51 3.87
N LYS A 39 -10.46 2.45 3.77
CA LYS A 39 -9.60 3.59 3.46
C LYS A 39 -8.93 3.40 2.11
N PHE A 40 -8.63 4.50 1.45
CA PHE A 40 -7.91 4.54 0.19
C PHE A 40 -6.67 5.40 0.33
N LEU A 41 -5.59 4.99 -0.33
CA LEU A 41 -4.35 5.75 -0.38
C LEU A 41 -3.69 5.58 -1.74
N VAL A 42 -3.22 6.69 -2.32
CA VAL A 42 -2.27 6.63 -3.42
C VAL A 42 -0.87 6.55 -2.86
N ILE A 43 -0.11 5.57 -3.34
CA ILE A 43 1.26 5.33 -2.92
C ILE A 43 2.16 5.40 -4.13
N GLN A 44 3.19 6.22 -4.03
CA GLN A 44 4.25 6.29 -5.01
C GLN A 44 5.46 5.50 -4.47
N PRO A 45 5.93 4.49 -5.20
CA PRO A 45 7.07 3.72 -4.78
C PRO A 45 8.36 4.56 -4.89
N GLN A 46 9.22 4.41 -3.88
CA GLN A 46 10.53 5.05 -3.83
C GLN A 46 11.57 4.06 -4.38
N GLY A 47 12.53 4.54 -5.16
CA GLY A 47 13.61 3.71 -5.71
C GLY A 47 13.99 4.05 -7.15
N CYS A 48 14.83 3.20 -7.75
CA CYS A 48 15.17 3.35 -9.16
C CYS A 48 13.98 2.97 -10.04
N GLN A 49 13.93 3.55 -11.23
CA GLN A 49 12.84 3.44 -12.21
C GLN A 49 12.35 2.01 -12.49
N ASN A 50 13.16 0.99 -12.21
CA ASN A 50 12.90 -0.42 -12.51
C ASN A 50 13.05 -1.37 -11.31
N SER A 51 13.30 -0.82 -10.12
CA SER A 51 13.42 -1.59 -8.87
C SER A 51 13.02 -0.66 -7.74
N TRP A 52 11.86 -0.93 -7.17
CA TRP A 52 11.30 -0.14 -6.12
C TRP A 52 10.75 -1.01 -5.00
N GLU A 53 10.73 -0.43 -3.81
CA GLU A 53 10.17 -1.02 -2.61
C GLU A 53 9.10 -0.08 -2.08
N LEU A 54 7.98 -0.67 -1.68
CA LEU A 54 6.93 0.04 -0.97
C LEU A 54 6.87 -0.45 0.46
N THR A 55 7.29 0.39 1.40
CA THR A 55 7.17 0.13 2.82
C THR A 55 5.85 0.70 3.29
N ILE A 56 4.98 -0.19 3.75
CA ILE A 56 3.76 0.20 4.43
C ILE A 56 3.95 -0.16 5.90
N THR A 57 4.17 0.87 6.70
CA THR A 57 4.04 0.81 8.15
C THR A 57 2.67 1.34 8.50
N GLY A 58 2.03 0.82 9.53
CA GLY A 58 1.13 1.72 10.22
C GLY A 58 1.11 1.55 11.71
N VAL A 59 0.85 2.71 12.29
CA VAL A 59 1.12 3.04 13.67
C VAL A 59 -0.19 3.60 14.21
N ALA A 60 -0.57 3.16 15.42
CA ALA A 60 -1.76 3.64 16.11
C ALA A 60 -1.55 5.04 16.74
N HIS A 61 -0.92 5.97 16.01
CA HIS A 61 -0.61 7.32 16.46
C HIS A 61 -0.92 8.38 15.38
N PRO A 62 -1.38 9.58 15.77
CA PRO A 62 -1.64 10.66 14.84
C PRO A 62 -0.33 11.30 14.39
N TYR A 63 0.14 10.93 13.20
CA TYR A 63 1.25 11.56 12.49
C TYR A 63 0.82 11.71 11.02
N GLU A 64 1.52 12.50 10.19
CA GLU A 64 1.30 12.58 8.73
C GLU A 64 2.65 12.81 8.05
N ASP A 65 3.15 11.82 7.31
CA ASP A 65 4.31 11.97 6.42
C ASP A 65 4.02 11.37 5.04
N PHE A 66 3.74 12.24 4.09
CA PHE A 66 3.43 11.91 2.70
C PHE A 66 4.68 11.63 1.85
N LEU A 67 5.89 11.83 2.40
CA LEU A 67 7.17 11.58 1.71
C LEU A 67 7.71 10.17 1.96
N SER A 68 7.40 9.57 3.11
CA SER A 68 7.90 8.24 3.51
C SER A 68 7.03 7.06 3.09
N GLY A 69 5.76 7.30 2.72
CA GLY A 69 4.79 6.22 2.45
C GLY A 69 4.23 5.56 3.72
N ASP A 70 4.43 6.17 4.89
CA ASP A 70 3.86 5.70 6.14
C ASP A 70 2.34 5.96 6.21
N ILE A 71 1.58 4.95 6.66
CA ILE A 71 0.11 5.00 6.65
C ILE A 71 -0.44 5.02 8.07
N PHE A 72 -1.42 5.89 8.31
CA PHE A 72 -2.09 6.04 9.60
C PHE A 72 -3.25 5.10 9.79
N TRP A 73 -3.21 4.37 10.90
CA TRP A 73 -4.26 3.43 11.24
C TRP A 73 -4.57 3.49 12.74
N ASN A 74 -5.76 4.01 13.05
CA ASN A 74 -6.23 4.20 14.42
C ASN A 74 -6.79 2.92 15.07
N ILE A 75 -6.78 1.79 14.38
CA ILE A 75 -7.32 0.51 14.86
C ILE A 75 -6.25 -0.57 14.70
N PRO A 76 -5.68 -1.11 15.79
CA PRO A 76 -4.74 -2.22 15.71
C PRO A 76 -5.46 -3.50 15.24
N GLY A 77 -4.70 -4.44 14.67
CA GLY A 77 -5.21 -5.72 14.17
C GLY A 77 -4.82 -6.02 12.72
N THR A 78 -5.39 -7.09 12.18
CA THR A 78 -5.10 -7.51 10.80
C THR A 78 -6.06 -6.84 9.82
N TRP A 79 -5.53 -5.94 9.00
CA TRP A 79 -6.26 -5.26 7.93
C TRP A 79 -6.15 -6.03 6.62
N ARG A 80 -7.23 -5.99 5.83
CA ARG A 80 -7.25 -6.60 4.50
C ARG A 80 -6.98 -5.53 3.46
N GLY A 81 -5.94 -5.73 2.67
CA GLY A 81 -5.50 -4.83 1.64
C GLY A 81 -5.73 -5.36 0.24
N THR A 82 -6.10 -4.46 -0.66
CA THR A 82 -6.04 -4.70 -2.11
C THR A 82 -5.23 -3.58 -2.76
N VAL A 83 -4.16 -3.97 -3.44
CA VAL A 83 -3.25 -3.11 -4.18
C VAL A 83 -3.70 -3.08 -5.63
N TYR A 84 -3.89 -1.89 -6.15
CA TYR A 84 -4.22 -1.62 -7.53
C TYR A 84 -3.12 -0.78 -8.17
N TYR A 85 -2.81 -1.07 -9.43
CA TYR A 85 -1.96 -0.25 -10.27
C TYR A 85 -2.82 0.83 -10.95
N GLN A 86 -2.25 2.03 -11.05
CA GLN A 86 -2.85 3.16 -11.75
C GLN A 86 -1.79 3.99 -12.48
N ASP A 87 -2.21 4.60 -13.58
CA ASP A 87 -1.35 5.44 -14.41
C ASP A 87 -1.20 6.88 -13.88
N SER A 88 -1.94 7.26 -12.83
CA SER A 88 -1.88 8.59 -12.20
C SER A 88 -1.97 8.55 -10.68
N ASP A 89 -1.52 9.62 -10.03
CA ASP A 89 -1.51 9.81 -8.57
C ASP A 89 -2.81 10.40 -7.99
N THR A 90 -3.77 10.75 -8.85
CA THR A 90 -4.98 11.49 -8.46
C THR A 90 -6.22 10.61 -8.37
N ASN A 91 -6.13 9.36 -8.79
CA ASN A 91 -7.26 8.45 -8.81
C ASN A 91 -7.35 7.67 -7.47
N LEU A 92 -8.50 7.81 -6.81
CA LEU A 92 -8.83 7.09 -5.57
C LEU A 92 -9.96 6.07 -5.78
N ASP A 93 -10.40 5.89 -7.03
CA ASP A 93 -11.47 4.97 -7.39
C ASP A 93 -10.88 3.63 -7.90
N PRO A 94 -11.06 2.53 -7.15
CA PRO A 94 -10.57 1.21 -7.55
C PRO A 94 -11.14 0.71 -8.86
N SER A 95 -12.32 1.19 -9.28
CA SER A 95 -12.95 0.76 -10.54
C SER A 95 -12.18 1.25 -11.78
N ASN A 96 -11.37 2.30 -11.62
CA ASN A 96 -10.51 2.87 -12.66
C ASN A 96 -9.05 2.41 -12.52
N ALA A 97 -8.78 1.39 -11.71
CA ALA A 97 -7.44 0.86 -11.44
C ALA A 97 -7.38 -0.65 -11.69
N THR A 98 -6.19 -1.17 -11.96
CA THR A 98 -6.01 -2.62 -12.21
C THR A 98 -5.60 -3.31 -10.92
N MET A 99 -6.42 -4.24 -10.41
CA MET A 99 -6.05 -5.03 -9.22
C MET A 99 -4.78 -5.81 -9.51
N VAL A 100 -3.76 -5.63 -8.67
CA VAL A 100 -2.49 -6.35 -8.77
C VAL A 100 -2.42 -7.45 -7.74
N ARG A 101 -2.81 -7.15 -6.49
CA ARG A 101 -2.62 -8.10 -5.39
C ARG A 101 -3.49 -7.83 -4.19
N GLN A 102 -3.84 -8.90 -3.47
CA GLN A 102 -4.35 -8.81 -2.11
C GLN A 102 -3.25 -9.10 -1.09
N VAL A 103 -3.26 -8.35 0.01
CA VAL A 103 -2.26 -8.41 1.07
C VAL A 103 -2.94 -8.27 2.43
N LEU A 104 -2.31 -8.82 3.47
CA LEU A 104 -2.76 -8.64 4.85
C LEU A 104 -1.73 -7.78 5.56
N PHE A 105 -2.20 -6.72 6.20
CA PHE A 105 -1.37 -5.81 6.99
C PHE A 105 -1.61 -6.07 8.46
N GLN A 106 -0.54 -6.25 9.24
CA GLN A 106 -0.66 -6.31 10.68
C GLN A 106 -0.33 -4.95 11.27
N ILE A 107 -1.28 -4.41 12.02
CA ILE A 107 -1.12 -3.17 12.77
C ILE A 107 -0.95 -3.54 14.22
N VAL A 108 0.10 -3.01 14.81
CA VAL A 108 0.42 -3.17 16.23
C VAL A 108 0.30 -1.81 16.92
N GLU A 109 -0.02 -1.83 18.20
CA GLU A 109 0.05 -0.64 19.07
C GLU A 109 1.49 -0.17 19.29
#